data_AF-A0A3D5ZK96-F1
#
_entry.id   AF-A0A3D5ZK96-F1
#
_cell.length_a   1.000
_cell.length_b   1.000
_cell.length_c   1.000
_cell.angle_alpha   90.00
_cell.angle_beta   90.00
_cell.angle_gamma   90.00
#
_symmetry.space_group_name_H-M   'P 1'
#
loop_
_entity.id
_entity.type
_entity.pdbx_description
1 polymer ?
#
loop_
_entity_poly.entity_id
_entity_poly.type
_entity_poly.pdbx_seq_one_letter_code
_entity_poly.pdbx_strand_id
1 'polypeptide(L)' 'RQDEIGTPYCITVDFDTENDGCVTVRDRDTMQQERVSLAELKEYLKKRIYIY' A
#
# COMPACT_ATOMS: atom_id res chain seq x y z
N ARG A 1 -12.27 -2.69 -10.70
CA ARG A 1 -11.94 -1.37 -10.13
C ARG A 1 -12.00 -1.51 -8.62
N GLN A 2 -10.85 -1.50 -7.95
CA GLN A 2 -10.76 -1.67 -6.49
C GLN A 2 -11.27 -0.43 -5.74
N ASP A 3 -11.26 0.74 -6.41
CA ASP A 3 -11.79 2.00 -5.88
C ASP A 3 -13.31 1.98 -5.65
N GLU A 4 -14.05 1.16 -6.41
CA GLU A 4 -15.52 1.02 -6.30
C GLU A 4 -15.97 0.03 -5.21
N ILE A 5 -15.06 -0.79 -4.68
CA ILE A 5 -15.36 -1.79 -3.64
C ILE A 5 -15.09 -1.22 -2.22
N GLY A 6 -14.57 0.02 -2.14
CA GLY A 6 -14.31 0.69 -0.88
C GLY A 6 -12.98 0.30 -0.21
N THR A 7 -12.06 -0.32 -0.94
CA THR A 7 -10.70 -0.58 -0.44
C THR A 7 -9.94 0.75 -0.31
N PRO A 8 -9.59 1.20 0.91
CA PRO A 8 -8.98 2.53 1.10
C PRO A 8 -7.52 2.59 0.59
N TYR A 9 -6.81 1.46 0.61
CA TYR A 9 -5.42 1.35 0.16
C TYR A 9 -5.29 0.25 -0.90
N CYS A 10 -4.73 0.59 -2.04
CA CYS A 10 -4.41 -0.35 -3.11
C CYS A 10 -2.90 -0.62 -3.09
N ILE A 11 -2.48 -1.87 -2.85
CA ILE A 11 -1.07 -2.25 -2.80
C ILE A 11 -0.74 -2.98 -4.10
N THR A 12 0.22 -2.46 -4.85
CA THR A 12 0.75 -3.08 -6.06
C THR A 12 2.08 -3.76 -5.73
N VAL A 13 2.11 -5.06 -5.98
CA VAL A 13 3.28 -5.92 -5.80
C VAL A 13 3.71 -6.39 -7.18
N ASP A 14 4.76 -5.78 -7.72
CA ASP A 14 5.34 -6.17 -9.02
C ASP A 14 6.42 -7.25 -8.83
N PHE A 15 6.85 -7.90 -9.92
CA PHE A 15 7.94 -8.91 -9.86
C PHE A 15 9.26 -8.31 -9.36
N ASP A 16 9.49 -7.01 -9.58
CA ASP A 16 10.62 -6.28 -8.99
C ASP A 16 10.57 -6.21 -7.46
N THR A 17 9.41 -6.46 -6.83
CA THR A 17 9.32 -6.53 -5.36
C THR A 17 10.17 -7.66 -4.80
N GLU A 18 10.31 -8.78 -5.51
CA GLU A 18 11.13 -9.92 -5.05
C GLU A 18 12.63 -9.57 -5.03
N ASN A 19 13.06 -8.68 -5.94
CA ASN A 19 14.45 -8.22 -6.02
C ASN A 19 14.73 -6.98 -5.15
N ASP A 20 13.81 -6.02 -5.10
CA ASP A 20 13.98 -4.68 -4.49
C ASP A 20 13.34 -4.59 -3.09
N GLY A 21 12.53 -5.58 -2.70
CA GLY A 21 11.85 -5.65 -1.41
C GLY A 21 10.84 -4.52 -1.16
N CYS A 22 10.41 -3.80 -2.20
CA CYS A 22 9.57 -2.61 -2.09
C CYS A 22 8.28 -2.76 -2.89
N VAL A 23 7.16 -2.42 -2.27
CA VAL A 23 5.82 -2.41 -2.88
C VAL A 23 5.34 -0.98 -3.10
N THR A 24 4.44 -0.78 -4.05
CA THR A 24 3.83 0.53 -4.27
C THR A 24 2.46 0.55 -3.61
N VAL A 25 2.25 1.43 -2.63
CA VAL A 25 0.96 1.64 -1.98
C VAL A 25 0.32 2.89 -2.57
N ARG A 26 -0.88 2.73 -3.10
CA ARG A 26 -1.71 3.82 -3.61
C ARG A 26 -2.88 4.06 -2.68
N ASP A 27 -3.01 5.29 -2.22
CA ASP A 27 -4.11 5.75 -1.38
C ASP A 27 -5.26 6.27 -2.26
N ARG A 28 -6.47 5.78 -2.02
CA ARG A 28 -7.64 6.13 -2.85
C ARG A 28 -8.16 7.53 -2.55
N ASP A 29 -8.07 7.97 -1.29
CA ASP A 29 -8.61 9.26 -0.85
C ASP A 29 -7.75 10.43 -1.34
N THR A 30 -6.43 10.26 -1.30
CA THR A 30 -5.46 11.29 -1.68
C THR A 30 -4.94 11.14 -3.12
N MET A 31 -5.20 10.01 -3.77
CA MET A 31 -4.61 9.60 -5.06
C MET A 31 -3.07 9.55 -5.06
N GLN A 32 -2.44 9.52 -3.90
CA GLN A 32 -0.98 9.47 -3.76
C GLN A 32 -0.45 8.05 -3.94
N GLN A 33 0.76 7.93 -4.48
CA GLN A 33 1.48 6.68 -4.66
C GLN A 33 2.80 6.77 -3.88
N GLU A 34 2.98 5.87 -2.92
CA GLU A 34 4.17 5.81 -2.08
C GLU A 34 4.81 4.43 -2.23
N ARG A 35 6.15 4.41 -2.38
CA ARG A 35 6.91 3.17 -2.42
C ARG A 35 7.36 2.82 -1.01
N VAL A 36 6.88 1.70 -0.49
CA VAL A 36 7.09 1.28 0.90
C VAL A 36 7.81 -0.06 0.89
N SER A 37 8.84 -0.19 1.73
CA SER A 37 9.54 -1.46 1.90
C SER A 37 8.59 -2.52 2.50
N LEU A 38 8.72 -3.78 2.11
CA LEU A 38 7.93 -4.90 2.67
C LEU A 38 8.06 -5.00 4.19
N ALA A 39 9.25 -4.68 4.71
CA ALA A 39 9.52 -4.67 6.14
C ALA A 39 8.68 -3.61 6.87
N GLU A 40 8.53 -2.42 6.28
CA GLU A 40 7.77 -1.32 6.86
C GLU A 40 6.28 -1.34 6.50
N LEU A 41 5.90 -2.05 5.43
CA LEU A 41 4.53 -2.14 4.93
C LEU A 41 3.54 -2.55 6.03
N LYS A 42 3.92 -3.53 6.86
CA LYS A 42 3.08 -4.02 7.95
C LYS A 42 2.77 -2.93 8.97
N GLU A 43 3.77 -2.15 9.36
CA GLU A 43 3.62 -1.06 10.33
C GLU A 43 2.93 0.16 9.69
N TYR A 44 3.23 0.45 8.43
CA TYR A 44 2.61 1.50 7.64
C TYR A 44 1.10 1.27 7.51
N LEU A 45 0.68 0.06 7.14
CA LEU A 45 -0.74 -0.30 7.08
C LEU A 45 -1.38 -0.31 8.46
N LYS A 46 -0.68 -0.77 9.50
CA LYS A 46 -1.21 -0.77 10.86
C LYS A 46 -1.51 0.66 11.35
N LYS A 47 -0.61 1.62 11.12
CA LYS A 47 -0.83 3.03 11.45
C LYS A 47 -1.99 3.67 10.66
N ARG A 48 -2.19 3.23 9.42
CA ARG A 48 -3.17 3.83 8.49
C ARG A 48 -4.56 3.18 8.54
N ILE A 49 -4.66 1.90 8.91
CA ILE A 49 -5.92 1.13 8.98
C ILE A 49 -6.42 1.04 10.42
N TYR A 50 -5.53 0.81 11.39
CA TYR A 50 -5.88 0.72 12.81
C TYR A 50 -5.65 2.08 13.51
N ILE A 51 -6.59 2.99 13.29
CA ILE A 51 -6.81 4.14 14.18
C ILE A 51 -8.11 3.84 14.94
N TYR A 52 -8.08 2.88 15.87
CA TYR A 52 -9.13 2.65 16.87
C TYR A 52 -8.52 1.95 18.09
#